data_AF-A0A1W1VTK4-F1
#
_entry.id   AF-A0A1W1VTK4-F1
#
_cell.length_a   1.000
_cell.length_b   1.000
_cell.length_c   1.000
_cell.angle_alpha   90.00
_cell.angle_beta   90.00
_cell.angle_gamma   90.00
#
_symmetry.space_group_name_H-M   'P 1'
#
loop_
_entity.id
_entity.type
_entity.pdbx_description
1 polymer ?
#
loop_
_entity_poly.entity_id
_entity_poly.type
_entity_poly.pdbx_seq_one_letter_code
_entity_poly.pdbx_strand_id
1 'polypeptide(L)'
;MAEEATISQWQVLYNLAQAFREVGPWQWMSEDSLFGVQDPETGKVGYCAVIGELKETYGLVVYPGSEGLVSYVMMKEIQDPRDLHFMSHQEALSLIFANSNEVSNKDKALIRELGLKFRGKNAWPVFRSMQPWYFFQPHLQIAKLTRGKPFSVPRPACKGALQPRGVIFYSRRK
;
A
#
# COMPACT_ATOMS: atom_id res chain seq x y z
N MET A 1 -9.14 17.12 13.29
CA MET A 1 -7.70 17.38 13.53
C MET A 1 -6.94 16.15 13.03
N ALA A 2 -6.21 16.28 11.92
CA ALA A 2 -5.39 15.18 11.40
C ALA A 2 -4.11 15.08 12.22
N GLU A 3 -3.78 13.88 12.71
CA GLU A 3 -2.68 13.63 13.64
C GLU A 3 -1.40 13.32 12.84
N GLU A 4 -0.29 14.03 13.13
CA GLU A 4 1.01 13.77 12.46
C GLU A 4 1.55 12.44 12.95
N ALA A 5 1.99 11.60 12.01
CA ALA A 5 2.59 10.34 12.38
C ALA A 5 3.84 10.62 13.21
N THR A 6 3.89 10.08 14.42
CA THR A 6 5.04 10.25 15.31
C THR A 6 6.26 9.52 14.78
N ILE A 7 7.46 9.91 15.23
CA ILE A 7 8.72 9.25 14.87
C ILE A 7 8.66 7.73 15.17
N SER A 8 8.04 7.34 16.29
CA SER A 8 7.88 5.92 16.64
C SER A 8 6.95 5.16 15.68
N GLN A 9 5.86 5.79 15.24
CA GLN A 9 4.97 5.23 14.23
C GLN A 9 5.69 5.07 12.89
N TRP A 10 6.47 6.06 12.48
CA TRP A 10 7.30 5.96 11.29
C TRP A 10 8.31 4.81 11.39
N GLN A 11 8.99 4.65 12.52
CA GLN A 11 9.93 3.55 12.74
C GLN A 11 9.25 2.18 12.51
N VAL A 12 8.06 1.99 13.09
CA VAL A 12 7.28 0.76 12.90
C VAL A 12 6.93 0.55 11.42
N LEU A 13 6.49 1.61 10.74
CA LEU A 13 6.08 1.54 9.34
C LEU A 13 7.24 1.18 8.41
N TYR A 14 8.42 1.77 8.60
CA TYR A 14 9.62 1.44 7.84
C TYR A 14 10.14 0.02 8.12
N ASN A 15 9.98 -0.48 9.35
CA ASN A 15 10.31 -1.87 9.68
C ASN A 15 9.35 -2.85 8.98
N LEU A 16 8.04 -2.54 8.95
CA LEU A 16 7.05 -3.34 8.23
C LEU A 16 7.30 -3.33 6.72
N ALA A 17 7.69 -2.20 6.13
CA ALA A 17 8.06 -2.14 4.72
C ALA A 17 9.28 -3.00 4.39
N GLN A 18 10.28 -3.05 5.27
CA GLN A 18 11.42 -3.95 5.09
C GLN A 18 11.00 -5.41 5.14
N ALA A 19 10.21 -5.81 6.14
CA ALA A 19 9.67 -7.16 6.22
C ALA A 19 8.81 -7.53 5.00
N PHE A 20 7.97 -6.61 4.52
CA PHE A 20 7.18 -6.79 3.30
C PHE A 20 8.06 -7.02 2.07
N ARG A 21 9.17 -6.26 1.95
CA ARG A 21 10.14 -6.42 0.86
C ARG A 21 10.89 -7.74 0.90
N GLU A 22 11.25 -8.19 2.10
CA GLU A 22 11.92 -9.48 2.31
C GLU A 22 11.00 -10.66 1.95
N VAL A 23 9.71 -10.55 2.26
CA VAL A 23 8.69 -11.52 1.85
C VAL A 23 8.58 -11.53 0.32
N GLY A 24 8.55 -10.36 -0.33
CA GLY A 24 8.56 -10.24 -1.78
C GLY A 24 7.32 -10.83 -2.48
N PRO A 25 6.09 -10.45 -2.07
CA PRO A 25 4.86 -11.11 -2.52
C PRO A 25 4.57 -11.01 -4.01
N TRP A 26 5.14 -10.01 -4.70
CA TRP A 26 5.09 -9.89 -6.16
C TRP A 26 5.72 -11.09 -6.90
N GLN A 27 6.41 -11.99 -6.20
CA GLN A 27 6.89 -13.24 -6.79
C GLN A 27 5.79 -14.31 -6.99
N TRP A 28 4.66 -14.20 -6.30
CA TRP A 28 3.55 -15.18 -6.39
C TRP A 28 2.14 -14.57 -6.40
N MET A 29 2.00 -13.27 -6.18
CA MET A 29 0.73 -12.54 -6.27
C MET A 29 0.70 -11.76 -7.59
N SER A 30 -0.40 -11.91 -8.33
CA SER A 30 -0.68 -11.09 -9.52
C SER A 30 -1.16 -9.69 -9.10
N GLU A 31 -0.86 -8.68 -9.91
CA GLU A 31 -1.30 -7.30 -9.67
C GLU A 31 -2.83 -7.14 -9.76
N ASP A 32 -3.52 -8.08 -10.39
CA ASP A 32 -4.99 -8.15 -10.44
C ASP A 32 -5.59 -8.78 -9.17
N SER A 33 -4.78 -9.34 -8.29
CA SER A 33 -5.24 -9.96 -7.04
C SER A 33 -5.41 -8.92 -5.94
N LEU A 34 -6.66 -8.73 -5.50
CA LEU A 34 -6.98 -7.99 -4.29
C LEU A 34 -7.14 -8.94 -3.10
N PHE A 35 -6.68 -8.51 -1.93
CA PHE A 35 -6.95 -9.19 -0.67
C PHE A 35 -7.29 -8.17 0.41
N GLY A 36 -8.29 -8.49 1.23
CA GLY A 36 -8.74 -7.60 2.31
C GLY A 36 -7.98 -7.88 3.60
N VAL A 37 -7.59 -6.83 4.31
CA VAL A 37 -7.12 -6.92 5.68
C VAL A 37 -8.01 -6.07 6.57
N GLN A 38 -8.59 -6.74 7.55
CA GLN A 38 -9.46 -6.13 8.53
C GLN A 38 -8.64 -5.64 9.71
N ASP A 39 -8.83 -4.38 10.07
CA ASP A 39 -8.39 -3.84 11.34
C ASP A 39 -9.23 -4.48 12.46
N PRO A 40 -8.60 -5.21 13.39
CA PRO A 40 -9.32 -5.88 14.47
C PRO A 40 -9.95 -4.91 15.48
N GLU A 41 -9.47 -3.67 15.57
CA GLU A 41 -9.98 -2.68 16.52
C GLU A 41 -11.19 -1.92 15.96
N THR A 42 -11.11 -1.51 14.70
CA THR A 42 -12.17 -0.71 14.06
C THR A 42 -13.13 -1.53 13.21
N GLY A 43 -12.79 -2.79 12.90
CA GLY A 43 -13.54 -3.65 11.99
C GLY A 43 -13.46 -3.23 10.52
N LYS A 44 -12.75 -2.13 10.20
CA LYS A 44 -12.61 -1.62 8.84
C LYS A 44 -11.70 -2.50 8.01
N VAL A 45 -12.04 -2.68 6.74
CA VAL A 45 -11.24 -3.47 5.81
C VAL A 45 -10.46 -2.53 4.89
N GLY A 46 -9.15 -2.72 4.79
CA GLY A 46 -8.33 -2.19 3.72
C GLY A 46 -8.14 -3.25 2.63
N TYR A 47 -8.50 -2.92 1.39
CA TYR A 47 -8.26 -3.81 0.25
C TYR A 47 -6.87 -3.55 -0.32
N CYS A 48 -6.06 -4.58 -0.44
CA CYS A 48 -4.66 -4.47 -0.79
C CYS A 48 -4.38 -5.09 -2.16
N ALA A 49 -3.64 -4.36 -3.01
CA ALA A 49 -3.09 -4.82 -4.26
C ALA A 49 -1.56 -4.82 -4.18
N VAL A 50 -0.92 -5.93 -4.54
CA VAL A 50 0.55 -5.99 -4.66
C VAL A 50 0.94 -5.55 -6.06
N ILE A 51 1.98 -4.72 -6.17
CA ILE A 51 2.54 -4.31 -7.47
C ILE A 51 3.97 -4.85 -7.62
N GLY A 52 4.34 -5.22 -8.85
CA GLY A 52 5.68 -5.70 -9.20
C GLY A 52 5.74 -6.94 -10.09
N GLU A 53 4.65 -7.32 -10.74
CA GLU A 53 4.61 -8.42 -11.71
C GLU A 53 5.49 -8.11 -12.93
N LEU A 54 5.51 -6.85 -13.37
CA LEU A 54 6.36 -6.37 -14.47
C LEU A 54 7.83 -6.13 -14.08
N LYS A 55 8.21 -6.34 -12.81
CA LYS A 55 9.58 -6.18 -12.27
C LYS A 55 10.21 -4.77 -12.38
N GLU A 56 9.44 -3.78 -12.82
CA GLU A 56 9.90 -2.40 -12.92
C GLU A 56 9.85 -1.68 -11.56
N THR A 57 8.73 -1.84 -10.85
CA THR A 57 8.46 -1.18 -9.56
C THR A 57 7.82 -2.18 -8.62
N TYR A 58 8.21 -2.17 -7.34
CA TYR A 58 7.65 -3.08 -6.32
C TYR A 58 6.91 -2.28 -5.26
N GLY A 59 5.84 -2.84 -4.69
CA GLY A 59 5.08 -2.12 -3.69
C GLY A 59 3.77 -2.77 -3.27
N LEU A 60 3.00 -1.98 -2.52
CA LEU A 60 1.68 -2.31 -2.02
C LEU A 60 0.79 -1.07 -2.13
N VAL A 61 -0.42 -1.24 -2.64
CA VAL A 61 -1.46 -0.21 -2.61
C VAL A 61 -2.60 -0.70 -1.73
N VAL A 62 -3.02 0.13 -0.79
CA VAL A 62 -4.10 -0.13 0.16
C VAL A 62 -5.23 0.85 -0.11
N TYR A 63 -6.40 0.31 -0.37
CA TYR A 63 -7.64 1.00 -0.65
C TYR A 63 -8.53 0.89 0.60
N PRO A 64 -8.63 1.95 1.42
CA PRO A 64 -9.36 1.88 2.67
C PRO A 64 -10.88 1.85 2.42
N GLY A 65 -11.57 0.89 3.03
CA GLY A 65 -13.02 0.82 3.01
C GLY A 65 -13.64 0.56 1.65
N SER A 66 -14.95 0.77 1.57
CA SER A 66 -15.74 0.67 0.34
C SER A 66 -15.33 1.73 -0.68
N GLU A 67 -15.01 2.93 -0.21
CA GLU A 67 -14.67 4.11 -0.98
C GLU A 67 -13.39 3.86 -1.77
N GLY A 68 -12.32 3.40 -1.10
CA GLY A 68 -11.09 3.01 -1.78
C GLY A 68 -11.29 1.86 -2.76
N LEU A 69 -12.15 0.88 -2.43
CA LEU A 69 -12.42 -0.22 -3.36
C LEU A 69 -13.08 0.28 -4.65
N VAL A 70 -14.05 1.20 -4.54
CA VAL A 70 -14.65 1.86 -5.69
C VAL A 70 -13.56 2.58 -6.51
N SER A 71 -12.62 3.26 -5.86
CA SER A 71 -11.46 3.88 -6.53
C SER A 71 -10.65 2.88 -7.36
N TYR A 72 -10.37 1.69 -6.82
CA TYR A 72 -9.66 0.64 -7.52
C TYR A 72 -10.43 0.14 -8.75
N VAL A 73 -11.73 -0.13 -8.60
CA VAL A 73 -12.56 -0.60 -9.72
C VAL A 73 -12.60 0.44 -10.83
N MET A 74 -12.83 1.72 -10.48
CA MET A 74 -12.80 2.80 -11.46
C MET A 74 -11.43 2.88 -12.14
N MET A 75 -10.32 2.79 -11.39
CA MET A 75 -8.96 2.80 -11.94
C MET A 75 -8.73 1.71 -12.99
N LYS A 76 -9.29 0.51 -12.78
CA LYS A 76 -9.16 -0.61 -13.73
C LYS A 76 -10.02 -0.45 -14.98
N GLU A 77 -11.09 0.33 -14.91
CA GLU A 77 -12.01 0.54 -16.03
C GLU A 77 -11.68 1.79 -16.87
N ILE A 78 -10.83 2.67 -16.35
CA ILE A 78 -10.43 3.89 -17.04
C ILE A 78 -9.53 3.57 -18.24
N GLN A 79 -9.94 4.11 -19.39
CA GLN A 79 -9.20 4.03 -20.65
C GLN A 79 -8.38 5.30 -20.94
N ASP A 80 -8.77 6.46 -20.39
CA ASP A 80 -8.04 7.74 -20.52
C ASP A 80 -7.59 8.27 -19.14
N PRO A 81 -6.27 8.32 -18.85
CA PRO A 81 -5.73 8.85 -17.60
C PRO A 81 -6.05 10.33 -17.31
N ARG A 82 -6.57 11.07 -18.30
CA ARG A 82 -6.94 12.49 -18.17
C ARG A 82 -8.39 12.69 -17.75
N ASP A 83 -9.14 11.62 -17.54
CA ASP A 83 -10.51 11.72 -17.02
C ASP A 83 -10.49 12.38 -15.63
N LEU A 84 -11.04 13.59 -15.53
CA LEU A 84 -11.10 14.34 -14.27
C LEU A 84 -11.90 13.59 -13.19
N HIS A 85 -12.80 12.69 -13.58
CA HIS A 85 -13.53 11.81 -12.65
C HIS A 85 -12.58 10.84 -11.93
N PHE A 86 -11.48 10.42 -12.57
CA PHE A 86 -10.45 9.56 -11.97
C PHE A 86 -9.74 10.25 -10.81
N MET A 87 -9.25 11.47 -11.04
CA MET A 87 -8.55 12.26 -10.04
C MET A 87 -9.45 12.54 -8.82
N SER A 88 -10.77 12.57 -9.04
CA SER A 88 -11.84 12.75 -8.04
C SER A 88 -12.01 11.64 -7.05
N HIS A 89 -11.61 10.43 -7.37
CA HIS A 89 -11.92 9.27 -6.55
C HIS A 89 -10.68 8.56 -6.04
N GLN A 90 -9.48 9.09 -6.24
CA GLN A 90 -8.24 8.41 -5.82
C GLN A 90 -8.03 8.48 -4.30
N GLU A 91 -8.66 7.55 -3.57
CA GLU A 91 -8.39 7.28 -2.16
C GLU A 91 -7.56 6.01 -2.02
N ALA A 92 -6.26 6.18 -1.79
CA ALA A 92 -5.33 5.07 -1.63
C ALA A 92 -4.14 5.45 -0.77
N LEU A 93 -3.62 4.47 -0.04
CA LEU A 93 -2.35 4.53 0.67
C LEU A 93 -1.38 3.63 -0.08
N SER A 94 -0.21 4.13 -0.46
CA SER A 94 0.77 3.35 -1.21
C SER A 94 2.12 3.29 -0.53
N LEU A 95 2.74 2.12 -0.64
CA LEU A 95 4.14 1.85 -0.36
C LEU A 95 4.80 1.47 -1.69
N ILE A 96 5.74 2.28 -2.15
CA ILE A 96 6.50 2.04 -3.37
C ILE A 96 7.98 1.93 -3.03
N PHE A 97 8.68 0.92 -3.55
CA PHE A 97 10.13 0.82 -3.43
C PHE A 97 10.81 1.51 -4.60
N ALA A 98 11.22 2.74 -4.37
CA ALA A 98 11.83 3.61 -5.36
C ALA A 98 13.37 3.50 -5.40
N ASN A 99 13.96 4.13 -6.40
CA ASN A 99 15.39 4.40 -6.45
C ASN A 99 15.76 5.65 -5.67
N SER A 100 17.00 5.74 -5.19
CA SER A 100 17.46 6.87 -4.36
C SER A 100 17.28 8.24 -5.01
N ASN A 101 17.35 8.33 -6.34
CA ASN A 101 17.14 9.56 -7.11
C ASN A 101 15.67 10.01 -7.18
N GLU A 102 14.72 9.10 -6.98
CA GLU A 102 13.27 9.36 -7.01
C GLU A 102 12.72 9.76 -5.63
N VAL A 103 13.47 9.50 -4.56
CA VAL A 103 13.05 9.81 -3.19
C VAL A 103 13.26 11.29 -2.88
N SER A 104 12.22 11.94 -2.36
CA SER A 104 12.24 13.36 -2.00
C SER A 104 13.22 13.65 -0.86
N ASN A 105 13.70 14.89 -0.77
CA ASN A 105 14.59 15.32 0.30
C ASN A 105 13.94 15.21 1.69
N LYS A 106 12.61 15.38 1.78
CA LYS A 106 11.85 15.22 3.03
C LYS A 106 11.88 13.77 3.51
N ASP A 107 11.59 12.81 2.63
CA ASP A 107 11.62 11.40 2.98
C ASP A 107 13.05 10.95 3.34
N LYS A 108 14.07 11.44 2.61
CA LYS A 108 15.49 11.17 2.94
C LYS A 108 15.88 11.70 4.32
N ALA A 109 15.40 12.89 4.69
CA ALA A 109 15.65 13.47 6.00
C ALA A 109 15.01 12.62 7.10
N LEU A 110 13.76 12.19 6.91
CA LEU A 110 13.05 11.30 7.84
C LEU A 110 13.77 9.95 8.00
N ILE A 111 14.18 9.32 6.89
CA ILE A 111 14.96 8.06 6.92
C ILE A 111 16.26 8.24 7.72
N ARG A 112 16.94 9.38 7.53
CA ARG A 112 18.17 9.70 8.25
C ARG A 112 17.92 9.93 9.74
N GLU A 113 16.84 10.61 10.10
CA GLU A 113 16.43 10.84 11.49
C GLU A 113 16.14 9.51 12.22
N LEU A 114 15.52 8.56 11.52
CA LEU A 114 15.26 7.19 12.02
C LEU A 114 16.52 6.30 12.05
N GLY A 115 17.68 6.80 11.60
CA GLY A 115 18.93 6.03 11.56
C GLY A 115 18.93 4.88 10.55
N LEU A 116 17.96 4.84 9.63
CA LEU A 116 17.79 3.77 8.65
C LEU A 116 18.70 3.99 7.43
N LYS A 117 19.12 2.89 6.80
CA LYS A 117 19.97 2.92 5.61
C LYS A 117 19.45 1.95 4.57
N PHE A 118 19.19 2.45 3.36
CA PHE A 118 18.76 1.65 2.23
C PHE A 118 19.83 1.68 1.13
N ARG A 119 20.06 0.52 0.49
CA ARG A 119 21.04 0.36 -0.58
C ARG A 119 20.47 -0.49 -1.70
N GLY A 120 20.84 -0.18 -2.94
CA GLY A 120 20.40 -0.90 -4.13
C GLY A 120 19.25 -0.21 -4.87
N LYS A 121 18.91 -0.79 -6.03
CA LYS A 121 17.76 -0.38 -6.84
C LYS A 121 16.46 -0.84 -6.18
N ASN A 122 15.40 -0.04 -6.30
CA ASN A 122 14.07 -0.34 -5.76
C ASN A 122 14.14 -0.82 -4.30
N ALA A 123 14.88 -0.07 -3.48
CA ALA A 123 15.17 -0.42 -2.09
C ALA A 123 14.67 0.64 -1.11
N TRP A 124 14.29 1.82 -1.60
CA TRP A 124 13.88 2.93 -0.76
C TRP A 124 12.36 2.94 -0.63
N PRO A 125 11.80 2.58 0.54
CA PRO A 125 10.37 2.64 0.76
C PRO A 125 9.87 4.09 0.78
N VAL A 126 8.88 4.37 -0.06
CA VAL A 126 8.22 5.67 -0.18
C VAL A 126 6.74 5.46 0.14
N PHE A 127 6.27 6.15 1.16
CA PHE A 127 4.87 6.13 1.56
C PHE A 127 4.15 7.35 1.02
N ARG A 128 2.97 7.15 0.44
CA ARG A 128 2.09 8.22 -0.04
C ARG A 128 0.65 7.96 0.39
N SER A 129 -0.06 9.05 0.63
CA SER A 129 -1.50 9.07 0.89
C SER A 129 -2.13 9.88 -0.22
N MET A 130 -2.86 9.21 -1.11
CA MET A 130 -3.66 9.82 -2.15
C MET A 130 -5.05 10.04 -1.60
N GLN A 131 -5.56 11.25 -1.73
CA GLN A 131 -6.89 11.63 -1.31
C GLN A 131 -7.60 12.30 -2.49
N PRO A 132 -8.92 12.10 -2.62
CA PRO A 132 -9.75 12.87 -3.53
C PRO A 132 -9.45 14.38 -3.47
N TRP A 133 -9.21 15.02 -4.61
CA TRP A 133 -8.96 16.48 -4.71
C TRP A 133 -10.09 17.37 -4.16
N TYR A 134 -11.33 16.87 -4.04
CA TYR A 134 -12.41 17.58 -3.33
C TYR A 134 -12.20 17.62 -1.80
N PHE A 135 -11.31 16.79 -1.27
CA PHE A 135 -10.75 16.87 0.08
C PHE A 135 -9.42 17.64 0.02
N PHE A 136 -9.45 18.92 -0.39
CA PHE A 136 -8.28 19.80 -0.29
C PHE A 136 -8.06 20.22 1.18
N GLN A 137 -7.67 19.27 2.02
CA GLN A 137 -7.00 19.49 3.29
C GLN A 137 -5.58 18.91 3.11
N PRO A 138 -4.59 19.73 2.73
CA PRO A 138 -3.30 19.25 2.27
C PRO A 138 -2.43 18.97 3.48
N HIS A 139 -2.63 17.82 4.14
CA HIS A 139 -1.67 17.15 5.00
C HIS A 139 -2.34 15.93 5.65
N LEU A 140 -1.70 14.76 5.54
CA LEU A 140 -1.43 13.87 6.68
C LEU A 140 -2.46 12.81 7.13
N GLN A 141 -2.26 11.54 6.71
CA GLN A 141 -2.94 10.38 7.32
C GLN A 141 -2.05 9.14 7.53
N ILE A 142 -0.71 9.29 7.46
CA ILE A 142 0.21 8.14 7.59
C ILE A 142 0.08 7.45 8.96
N ALA A 143 -0.38 8.17 9.99
CA ALA A 143 -0.70 7.64 11.31
C ALA A 143 -1.79 6.54 11.32
N LYS A 144 -2.60 6.42 10.26
CA LYS A 144 -3.61 5.35 10.15
C LYS A 144 -2.98 3.99 9.80
N LEU A 145 -1.83 3.96 9.13
CA LEU A 145 -1.15 2.71 8.74
C LEU A 145 -0.44 2.00 9.91
N THR A 146 -0.28 2.68 11.05
CA THR A 146 0.44 2.16 12.22
C THR A 146 -0.50 1.66 13.32
N ARG A 147 -1.81 1.89 13.17
CA ARG A 147 -2.84 1.37 14.06
C ARG A 147 -3.32 0.02 13.50
N GLY A 148 -2.85 -1.06 14.11
CA GLY A 148 -3.22 -2.42 13.73
C GLY A 148 -2.10 -3.42 13.99
N LYS A 149 -2.47 -4.68 14.26
CA LYS A 149 -1.51 -5.78 14.33
C LYS A 149 -0.70 -5.87 13.02
N PRO A 150 0.55 -6.36 13.05
CA PRO A 150 1.36 -6.51 11.85
C PRO A 150 0.58 -7.28 10.78
N PHE A 151 0.42 -6.63 9.63
CA PHE A 151 -0.24 -7.17 8.45
C PHE A 151 0.43 -8.47 8.02
N SER A 152 -0.29 -9.59 8.06
CA SER A 152 0.19 -10.86 7.55
C SER A 152 -0.07 -10.95 6.05
N VAL A 153 0.98 -10.80 5.24
CA VAL A 153 0.91 -11.09 3.81
C VAL A 153 0.60 -12.59 3.63
N PRO A 154 -0.34 -12.98 2.76
CA PRO A 154 -0.57 -14.38 2.43
C PRO A 154 0.75 -15.01 1.93
N ARG A 155 1.29 -15.97 2.68
CA ARG A 155 2.47 -16.73 2.24
C ARG A 155 2.03 -17.74 1.17
N PRO A 156 2.88 -18.06 0.19
CA PRO A 156 2.57 -19.13 -0.74
C PRO A 156 2.38 -20.42 0.06
N ALA A 157 1.25 -21.08 -0.14
CA ALA A 157 1.13 -22.48 0.25
C ALA A 157 2.23 -23.24 -0.49
N CYS A 158 2.95 -24.11 0.22
CA CYS A 158 3.98 -24.97 -0.37
C CYS A 158 3.50 -25.50 -1.73
N LYS A 159 4.38 -25.49 -2.75
CA LYS A 159 4.08 -25.99 -4.11
C LYS A 159 3.28 -27.29 -4.02
N GLY A 160 1.97 -27.24 -4.27
CA GLY A 160 1.11 -28.42 -4.34
C GLY A 160 -0.09 -28.53 -3.39
N ALA A 161 -0.53 -27.51 -2.65
CA ALA A 161 -1.78 -27.63 -1.88
C ALA A 161 -2.67 -26.38 -1.89
N LEU A 162 -3.97 -26.63 -2.09
CA LEU A 162 -5.09 -25.69 -2.16
C LEU A 162 -5.10 -24.62 -1.05
N GLN A 163 -5.42 -23.40 -1.51
CA GLN A 163 -6.01 -22.23 -0.84
C GLN A 163 -5.71 -21.98 0.66
N PRO A 164 -5.12 -20.82 1.02
CA PRO A 164 -5.07 -20.40 2.41
C PRO A 164 -6.47 -19.96 2.87
N ARG A 165 -6.89 -20.50 4.03
CA ARG A 165 -8.01 -19.99 4.85
C ARG A 165 -7.68 -18.59 5.39
N GLY A 166 -7.75 -17.60 4.52
CA GLY A 166 -8.14 -16.23 4.82
C GLY A 166 -9.33 -15.92 3.93
N VAL A 167 -10.25 -15.07 4.35
CA VAL A 167 -11.45 -14.76 3.54
C VAL A 167 -11.00 -14.04 2.25
N ILE A 168 -10.79 -14.81 1.19
CA ILE A 168 -10.54 -14.33 -0.17
C ILE A 168 -11.92 -14.13 -0.79
N PHE A 169 -12.39 -12.89 -0.88
CA PHE A 169 -13.53 -12.57 -1.72
C PHE A 169 -13.09 -12.62 -3.18
N TYR A 170 -13.38 -13.72 -3.87
CA TYR A 170 -13.37 -13.73 -5.33
C TYR A 170 -14.59 -12.92 -5.82
N SER A 171 -14.36 -11.77 -6.43
CA SER A 171 -15.33 -11.19 -7.35
C SER A 171 -15.38 -12.08 -8.59
N ARG A 172 -16.31 -13.05 -8.60
CA ARG A 172 -16.65 -13.81 -9.80
C ARG A 172 -17.41 -12.87 -10.75
N ARG A 173 -16.80 -12.47 -11.86
CA ARG A 173 -17.57 -12.04 -13.03
C ARG A 173 -18.28 -13.28 -13.62
N LYS A 174 -19.58 -13.16 -13.86
CA LYS A 174 -20.35 -14.07 -14.72
C LYS A 174 -20.00 -13.82 -16.17
#